data_AF-A0A1F2TZ95-F1
#
_entry.id   AF-A0A1F2TZ95-F1
#
_cell.length_a   1.000
_cell.length_b   1.000
_cell.length_c   1.000
_cell.angle_alpha   90.00
_cell.angle_beta   90.00
_cell.angle_gamma   90.00
#
_symmetry.space_group_name_H-M   'P 1'
#
loop_
_entity.id
_entity.type
_entity.pdbx_description
1 polymer ?
#
loop_
_entity_poly.entity_id
_entity_poly.type
_entity_poly.pdbx_seq_one_letter_code
_entity_poly.pdbx_strand_id
1 'polypeptide(L)' 'MSSIGPLADALYREEVARARAMDPGEKLLEGPRLFERACRLMADGIRHQHPELDDAGVRALLVERLARLHTLDPS' A
#
# COMPACT_ATOMS: atom_id res chain seq x y z
N MET A 1 9.27 -19.84 -26.75
CA MET A 1 9.18 -19.12 -25.46
C MET A 1 8.32 -17.91 -25.70
N SER A 2 7.11 -17.86 -25.14
CA SER A 2 6.28 -16.65 -25.20
C SER A 2 7.05 -15.50 -24.57
N SER A 3 7.18 -14.39 -25.27
CA SER A 3 7.82 -13.21 -24.70
C SER A 3 6.97 -12.69 -23.53
N ILE A 4 7.63 -12.03 -22.58
CA ILE A 4 6.97 -11.50 -21.37
C ILE A 4 5.93 -10.41 -21.72
N GLY A 5 6.10 -9.72 -22.86
CA GLY A 5 5.22 -8.62 -23.30
C GLY A 5 3.74 -9.01 -23.44
N PRO A 6 3.38 -9.99 -24.29
CA PRO A 6 2.00 -10.44 -24.43
C PRO A 6 1.33 -10.90 -23.13
N LEU A 7 2.11 -11.47 -22.19
CA LEU A 7 1.61 -11.87 -20.88
C LEU A 7 1.35 -10.64 -19.99
N ALA A 8 2.26 -9.68 -19.96
CA ALA A 8 2.09 -8.44 -19.22
C ALA A 8 0.86 -7.65 -19.71
N ASP A 9 0.67 -7.56 -21.04
CA ASP A 9 -0.49 -6.90 -21.64
C ASP A 9 -1.81 -7.59 -21.28
N ALA A 10 -1.81 -8.93 -21.21
CA ALA A 10 -2.99 -9.68 -20.79
C ALA A 10 -3.35 -9.40 -19.33
N LEU A 11 -2.36 -9.40 -18.43
CA LEU A 11 -2.55 -9.08 -17.01
C LEU A 11 -3.04 -7.64 -16.80
N TYR A 12 -2.46 -6.68 -17.53
CA TYR A 12 -2.88 -5.28 -17.45
C TYR A 12 -4.34 -5.10 -17.91
N ARG A 13 -4.74 -5.73 -19.02
CA ARG A 13 -6.13 -5.68 -19.50
C ARG A 13 -7.11 -6.27 -18.49
N GLU A 14 -6.73 -7.36 -17.84
CA GLU A 14 -7.55 -7.97 -16.78
C GLU A 14 -7.71 -7.04 -15.59
N GLU A 15 -6.63 -6.39 -15.15
CA GLU A 15 -6.66 -5.39 -14.07
C GLU A 15 -7.59 -4.22 -14.41
N VAL A 16 -7.48 -3.66 -15.62
CA VAL A 16 -8.36 -2.58 -16.08
C VAL A 16 -9.83 -3.05 -16.13
N ALA A 17 -10.10 -4.25 -16.63
CA ALA A 17 -11.46 -4.80 -16.70
C ALA A 17 -12.06 -4.96 -15.29
N ARG A 18 -11.30 -5.51 -14.34
CA ARG A 18 -11.70 -5.62 -12.93
C ARG A 18 -11.98 -4.25 -12.32
N ALA A 19 -11.09 -3.28 -12.54
CA ALA A 19 -11.26 -1.92 -12.02
C ALA A 19 -12.44 -1.15 -12.63
N ARG A 20 -12.92 -1.54 -13.81
CA ARG A 20 -14.13 -1.01 -14.44
C ARG A 20 -15.40 -1.70 -13.96
N ALA A 21 -15.31 -2.97 -13.57
CA ALA A 21 -16.45 -3.75 -13.08
C ALA A 21 -16.74 -3.53 -11.59
N MET A 22 -15.81 -2.93 -10.83
CA MET A 22 -16.04 -2.59 -9.42
C MET A 22 -17.16 -1.57 -9.26
N ASP A 23 -18.00 -1.79 -8.25
CA ASP A 23 -18.96 -0.80 -7.78
C ASP A 23 -18.24 0.51 -7.42
N PRO A 24 -18.78 1.70 -7.75
CA PRO A 24 -18.12 2.97 -7.46
C PRO A 24 -17.77 3.18 -5.98
N GLY A 25 -18.61 2.69 -5.07
CA GLY A 25 -18.34 2.75 -3.62
C GLY A 25 -17.16 1.87 -3.23
N GLU A 26 -17.12 0.64 -3.73
CA GLU A 26 -15.98 -0.26 -3.50
C GLU A 26 -14.69 0.30 -4.09
N LYS A 27 -14.76 0.85 -5.31
CA LYS A 27 -13.61 1.47 -5.99
C LYS A 27 -13.04 2.66 -5.21
N LEU A 28 -13.90 3.45 -4.58
CA LEU A 28 -13.46 4.57 -3.73
C LEU A 28 -12.69 4.09 -2.50
N LEU A 29 -13.06 2.93 -1.95
CA LEU A 29 -12.45 2.36 -0.74
C LEU A 29 -11.11 1.67 -0.99
N GLU A 30 -10.76 1.35 -2.24
CA GLU A 30 -9.50 0.68 -2.56
C GLU A 30 -8.26 1.49 -2.15
N GLY A 31 -8.25 2.80 -2.38
CA GLY A 31 -7.16 3.68 -1.94
C GLY A 31 -6.94 3.62 -0.41
N PRO A 32 -7.96 3.91 0.41
CA PRO A 32 -7.88 3.77 1.85
C PRO A 32 -7.46 2.38 2.34
N ARG A 33 -7.99 1.30 1.74
CA ARG A 33 -7.64 -0.09 2.11
C ARG A 33 -6.16 -0.39 1.82
N LEU A 34 -5.67 0.05 0.67
CA LEU A 34 -4.25 -0.09 0.30
C LEU A 34 -3.36 0.68 1.28
N PHE A 35 -3.73 1.91 1.62
CA PHE A 35 -3.01 2.72 2.60
C PHE A 35 -2.97 2.07 3.99
N GLU A 36 -4.10 1.58 4.48
CA GLU A 36 -4.18 0.87 5.76
C GLU A 36 -3.29 -0.39 5.75
N ARG A 37 -3.30 -1.16 4.66
CA ARG A 37 -2.43 -2.33 4.51
C ARG A 37 -0.95 -1.95 4.55
N ALA A 38 -0.55 -0.89 3.85
CA ALA A 38 0.82 -0.40 3.89
C ALA A 38 1.24 0.04 5.30
N CYS A 39 0.37 0.78 6.00
CA CYS A 39 0.59 1.19 7.38
C CYS A 39 0.79 0.00 8.32
N ARG A 40 -0.01 -1.07 8.18
CA ARG A 40 0.14 -2.30 8.96
C ARG A 40 1.51 -2.97 8.74
N LEU A 41 1.91 -3.13 7.48
CA LEU A 41 3.23 -3.71 7.15
C LEU A 41 4.38 -2.88 7.71
N MET A 42 4.28 -1.55 7.64
CA MET A 42 5.28 -0.65 8.23
C MET A 42 5.32 -0.78 9.76
N ALA A 43 4.16 -0.85 10.41
CA ALA A 43 4.07 -1.04 11.86
C ALA A 43 4.69 -2.37 12.30
N ASP A 44 4.46 -3.45 11.55
CA ASP A 44 5.07 -4.77 11.83
C ASP A 44 6.59 -4.72 11.69
N GLY A 45 7.09 -4.03 10.66
CA GLY A 45 8.53 -3.75 10.51
C GLY A 45 9.10 -2.93 11.66
N ILE A 46 8.36 -1.93 12.15
CA ILE A 46 8.77 -1.13 13.32
C ILE A 46 8.84 -1.99 14.57
N ARG A 47 7.82 -2.81 14.86
CA ARG A 47 7.81 -3.74 16.01
C ARG A 47 9.00 -4.70 15.98
N HIS A 48 9.34 -5.19 14.79
CA HIS A 48 10.49 -6.07 14.62
C HIS A 48 11.82 -5.36 14.89
N GLN A 49 11.95 -4.10 14.47
CA GLN A 49 13.18 -3.29 14.66
C GLN A 49 13.31 -2.75 16.09
N HIS A 50 12.19 -2.54 16.77
CA HIS A 50 12.08 -1.89 18.07
C HIS A 50 11.16 -2.69 19.01
N PRO A 51 11.60 -3.89 19.48
CA PRO A 51 10.79 -4.75 20.32
C PRO A 51 10.44 -4.15 21.70
N GLU A 52 11.13 -3.08 22.10
CA GLU A 52 10.89 -2.32 23.33
C GLU A 52 9.69 -1.37 23.24
N LEU A 53 9.22 -1.04 22.04
CA LEU A 53 8.11 -0.11 21.86
C LEU A 53 6.77 -0.79 22.12
N ASP A 54 5.89 -0.08 22.81
CA ASP A 54 4.48 -0.41 22.90
C ASP A 54 3.72 0.05 21.64
N ASP A 55 2.43 -0.27 21.55
CA ASP A 55 1.62 0.08 20.37
C ASP A 55 1.52 1.59 20.15
N ALA A 56 1.58 2.40 21.21
CA ALA A 56 1.57 3.86 21.09
C ALA A 56 2.88 4.36 20.48
N GLY A 57 4.02 3.84 20.94
CA GLY A 57 5.34 4.13 20.41
C GLY A 57 5.50 3.70 18.94
N VAL A 58 5.02 2.51 18.59
CA VAL A 58 4.99 2.02 17.20
C VAL A 58 4.17 2.96 16.32
N ARG A 59 3.00 3.40 16.78
CA ARG A 59 2.13 4.33 16.04
C ARG A 59 2.78 5.70 15.87
N ALA A 60 3.42 6.23 16.91
CA ALA A 60 4.11 7.51 16.83
C ALA A 60 5.25 7.48 15.80
N LEU A 61 6.08 6.43 15.83
CA LEU A 61 7.18 6.26 14.88
C LEU A 61 6.67 6.02 13.44
N LEU A 62 5.54 5.32 13.28
CA LEU A 62 4.89 5.17 11.97
C LEU A 62 4.49 6.54 11.40
N VAL A 63 3.83 7.37 12.20
CA VAL A 63 3.40 8.73 11.79
C VAL A 63 4.62 9.59 11.43
N GLU A 64 5.68 9.54 12.23
CA GLU A 64 6.94 10.25 11.95
C GLU A 64 7.55 9.82 10.61
N ARG A 65 7.60 8.51 10.34
CA ARG A 65 8.12 7.97 9.06
C ARG A 65 7.26 8.39 7.88
N LEU A 66 5.93 8.36 8.00
CA LEU A 66 5.00 8.83 6.95
C LEU A 66 5.18 10.32 6.68
N ALA A 67 5.32 11.14 7.72
CA ALA A 67 5.58 12.57 7.56
C ALA A 67 6.91 12.82 6.82
N ARG A 68 7.96 12.06 7.14
CA ARG A 68 9.24 12.14 6.40
C ARG A 68 9.09 11.75 4.94
N LEU A 69 8.37 10.66 4.65
CA LEU A 69 8.13 10.22 3.27
C LEU A 69 7.41 11.31 2.46
N HIS A 70 6.39 11.96 3.03
CA HIS A 70 5.69 13.05 2.35
C HIS A 70 6.62 14.24 2.04
N THR A 71 7.58 14.56 2.92
CA THR A 71 8.58 15.59 2.64
C THR A 71 9.55 15.20 1.53
N LEU A 72 9.88 13.90 1.40
CA LEU A 72 10.80 13.40 0.37
C LEU A 72 10.15 13.27 -1.00
N ASP A 73 8.84 12.99 -1.04
CA ASP A 73 8.04 12.85 -2.26
C ASP A 73 6.70 13.58 -2.09
N PRO A 74 6.71 14.92 -2.23
CA PRO A 74 5.50 15.75 -2.20
C PRO A 74 4.79 15.63 -3.55
N SER A 75 4.14 14.49 -3.78
CA SER A 75 3.27 14.26 -4.93
C SER A 75 1.97 15.06 -4.84
#